data_AF-A0A7X6J9R3-F1
#
_entry.id   AF-A0A7X6J9R3-F1
#
_cell.length_a   1.000
_cell.length_b   1.000
_cell.length_c   1.000
_cell.angle_alpha   90.00
_cell.angle_beta   90.00
_cell.angle_gamma   90.00
#
_symmetry.space_group_name_H-M   'P 1'
#
loop_
_entity.id
_entity.type
_entity.pdbx_description
1 polymer ?
#
loop_
_entity_poly.entity_id
_entity_poly.type
_entity_poly.pdbx_seq_one_letter_code
_entity_poly.pdbx_strand_id
1 'polypeptide(L)' 'MTERFVSRHDEPLTSNDLEICQRALDGILARLKVGKDTEEAQRAAAIIIELYRQGVHQDKQLVELAAVARGVGNPD' A
#
# COMPACT_ATOMS: atom_id res chain seq x y z
N MET A 1 -25.47 18.46 -16.58
CA MET A 1 -24.21 17.72 -16.85
C MET A 1 -23.72 17.22 -15.51
N THR A 2 -23.91 15.93 -15.22
CA THR A 2 -23.38 15.33 -13.99
C THR A 2 -21.87 15.19 -14.17
N GLU A 3 -21.11 16.00 -13.45
CA GLU A 3 -19.67 15.82 -13.31
C GLU A 3 -19.45 14.40 -12.78
N ARG A 4 -18.98 13.54 -13.67
CA ARG A 4 -18.70 12.15 -13.36
C ARG A 4 -17.46 12.20 -12.50
N PHE A 5 -17.65 12.21 -11.17
CA PHE A 5 -16.60 12.03 -10.19
C PHE A 5 -15.94 10.67 -10.47
N VAL A 6 -14.98 10.65 -11.38
CA VAL A 6 -14.02 9.55 -11.48
C VAL A 6 -13.30 9.61 -10.14
N SER A 7 -13.70 8.70 -9.25
CA SER A 7 -12.96 8.47 -8.03
C SER A 7 -11.54 8.13 -8.47
N ARG A 8 -10.54 8.82 -7.91
CA ARG A 8 -9.11 8.57 -8.21
C ARG A 8 -8.70 7.12 -7.95
N HIS A 9 -9.56 6.35 -7.27
CA HIS A 9 -9.49 4.91 -7.10
C HIS A 9 -9.43 4.13 -8.43
N ASP A 10 -10.10 4.61 -9.48
CA ASP A 10 -10.15 3.98 -10.81
C ASP A 10 -9.02 4.46 -11.76
N GLU A 11 -8.15 5.38 -11.32
CA GLU A 11 -7.01 5.79 -12.12
C GLU A 11 -5.96 4.67 -12.17
N PRO A 12 -5.44 4.33 -13.37
CA PRO A 12 -4.38 3.35 -13.48
C PRO A 12 -3.12 3.85 -12.77
N LEU A 13 -2.47 2.96 -12.02
CA LEU A 13 -1.18 3.25 -11.39
C LEU A 13 -0.13 3.46 -12.48
N THR A 14 0.56 4.60 -12.43
CA THR A 14 1.73 4.87 -13.25
C THR A 14 2.95 4.12 -12.70
N SER A 15 4.02 4.02 -13.48
CA SER A 15 5.28 3.43 -13.02
C SER A 15 5.84 4.11 -11.77
N ASN A 16 5.64 5.42 -11.63
CA ASN A 16 6.07 6.17 -10.44
C ASN A 16 5.24 5.80 -9.20
N ASP A 17 3.93 5.61 -9.38
CA ASP A 17 3.04 5.15 -8.31
C ASP A 17 3.44 3.74 -7.83
N LEU A 18 3.75 2.87 -8.78
CA LEU A 18 4.24 1.51 -8.49
C LEU A 18 5.59 1.52 -7.76
N GLU A 19 6.49 2.46 -8.08
CA GLU A 19 7.76 2.60 -7.34
C GLU A 19 7.53 2.97 -5.87
N ILE A 20 6.57 3.88 -5.59
CA ILE A 20 6.18 4.24 -4.23
C ILE A 20 5.60 3.04 -3.49
N CYS A 21 4.66 2.33 -4.14
CA CYS A 21 4.04 1.12 -3.57
C CYS A 21 5.09 0.03 -3.29
N GLN A 22 6.06 -0.16 -4.19
CA GLN A 22 7.12 -1.15 -4.05
C GLN A 22 8.06 -0.81 -2.88
N ARG A 23 8.44 0.46 -2.71
CA ARG A 23 9.24 0.91 -1.55
C ARG A 23 8.51 0.65 -0.23
N ALA A 24 7.21 0.94 -0.17
CA ALA A 24 6.40 0.65 1.02
C ALA A 24 6.31 -0.86 1.28
N LEU A 25 6.15 -1.67 0.23
CA LEU A 25 6.11 -3.13 0.33
C LEU A 25 7.43 -3.69 0.87
N ASP A 26 8.56 -3.23 0.34
CA ASP A 26 9.87 -3.64 0.82
C ASP A 26 10.10 -3.26 2.29
N GLY A 27 9.63 -2.07 2.70
CA GLY A 27 9.70 -1.62 4.09
C GLY A 27 8.91 -2.51 5.06
N ILE A 28 7.66 -2.87 4.72
CA ILE A 28 6.86 -3.74 5.59
C ILE A 28 7.38 -5.18 5.59
N LEU A 29 7.83 -5.71 4.45
CA LEU A 29 8.41 -7.06 4.39
C LEU A 29 9.70 -7.17 5.20
N ALA A 30 10.55 -6.16 5.16
CA ALA A 30 11.74 -6.09 6.00
C ALA A 30 11.37 -6.06 7.50
N ARG A 31 10.36 -5.27 7.90
CA ARG A 31 9.87 -5.21 9.29
C ARG A 31 9.35 -6.57 9.77
N LEU A 32 8.67 -7.30 8.90
CA LEU A 32 8.05 -8.59 9.23
C LEU A 32 8.97 -9.78 9.03
N LYS A 33 10.17 -9.57 8.45
CA LYS A 33 11.11 -10.64 8.06
C LYS A 33 10.46 -11.68 7.14
N VAL A 34 9.62 -11.22 6.22
CA VAL A 34 8.87 -12.05 5.27
C VAL A 34 9.51 -11.97 3.89
N GLY A 35 9.59 -13.10 3.21
CA GLY A 35 10.07 -13.18 1.81
C GLY A 35 9.07 -12.60 0.81
N LYS A 36 9.57 -12.06 -0.30
CA LYS A 36 8.74 -11.42 -1.34
C LYS A 36 7.77 -12.37 -2.05
N ASP A 37 8.07 -13.67 -2.07
CA ASP A 37 7.29 -14.70 -2.79
C ASP A 37 6.29 -15.44 -1.88
N THR A 38 5.83 -14.78 -0.83
CA THR A 38 4.89 -15.38 0.14
C THR A 38 3.48 -14.83 -0.05
N GLU A 39 2.46 -15.61 0.34
CA GLU A 39 1.08 -15.12 0.40
C GLU A 39 0.96 -13.86 1.27
N GLU A 40 1.79 -13.78 2.30
CA GLU A 40 1.85 -12.65 3.21
C GLU A 40 2.41 -11.39 2.54
N ALA A 41 3.33 -11.53 1.57
CA ALA A 41 3.78 -10.43 0.73
C ALA A 41 2.71 -9.99 -0.28
N GLN A 42 1.98 -10.94 -0.87
CA GLN A 42 0.86 -10.62 -1.78
C GLN A 42 -0.24 -9.86 -1.04
N ARG A 43 -0.57 -10.26 0.20
CA ARG A 43 -1.51 -9.53 1.05
C ARG A 43 -1.02 -8.12 1.39
N ALA A 44 0.27 -7.94 1.68
CA ALA A 44 0.85 -6.61 1.93
C ALA A 44 0.68 -5.71 0.70
N ALA A 45 1.03 -6.23 -0.47
CA ALA A 45 0.98 -5.49 -1.73
C ALA A 45 -0.44 -5.03 -2.05
N ALA A 46 -1.43 -5.91 -1.87
CA ALA A 46 -2.84 -5.58 -2.10
C ALA A 46 -3.31 -4.44 -1.18
N ILE A 47 -2.96 -4.49 0.11
CA ILE A 47 -3.31 -3.43 1.07
C ILE A 47 -2.64 -2.11 0.69
N ILE A 48 -1.36 -2.12 0.33
CA ILE A 48 -0.61 -0.92 -0.05
C ILE A 48 -1.22 -0.28 -1.30
N ILE A 49 -1.58 -1.06 -2.31
CA ILE A 49 -2.21 -0.55 -3.53
C ILE A 49 -3.58 0.07 -3.23
N GLU A 50 -4.38 -0.55 -2.37
CA GLU A 50 -5.68 0.02 -2.00
C GLU A 50 -5.55 1.30 -1.18
N LEU A 51 -4.58 1.37 -0.26
CA LEU A 51 -4.28 2.60 0.48
C LEU A 51 -3.79 3.72 -0.45
N TYR A 52 -2.97 3.39 -1.45
CA TYR A 52 -2.53 4.35 -2.46
C TYR A 52 -3.71 4.92 -3.22
N ARG A 53 -4.62 4.05 -3.70
CA ARG A 53 -5.86 4.45 -4.39
C ARG A 53 -6.81 5.28 -3.53
N GLN A 54 -6.75 5.14 -2.22
CA GLN A 54 -7.49 5.97 -1.26
C GLN A 54 -6.83 7.34 -1.01
N GLY A 55 -5.67 7.61 -1.62
CA GLY A 55 -4.98 8.90 -1.58
C GLY A 55 -3.72 8.94 -0.71
N VAL A 56 -3.24 7.78 -0.21
CA VAL A 56 -2.03 7.71 0.60
C VAL A 56 -0.81 7.55 -0.30
N HIS A 57 -0.15 8.65 -0.64
CA HIS A 57 0.99 8.62 -1.57
C HIS A 57 2.36 8.74 -0.89
N GLN A 58 2.40 8.70 0.44
CA GLN A 58 3.65 8.74 1.22
C GLN A 58 4.05 7.32 1.62
N ASP A 59 5.28 6.94 1.29
CA ASP A 59 5.84 5.60 1.54
C ASP A 59 5.75 5.17 3.02
N LYS A 60 6.16 6.04 3.95
CA LYS A 60 6.11 5.77 5.38
C LYS A 60 4.68 5.58 5.88
N GLN A 61 3.75 6.40 5.40
CA GLN A 61 2.35 6.32 5.79
C GLN A 61 1.69 5.04 5.27
N LEU A 62 2.04 4.62 4.05
CA LEU A 62 1.62 3.32 3.51
C LEU A 62 2.11 2.16 4.37
N VAL A 63 3.37 2.19 4.82
CA VAL A 63 3.94 1.16 5.69
C VAL A 63 3.21 1.10 7.04
N GLU A 64 2.97 2.24 7.68
CA GLU A 64 2.28 2.31 8.96
C GLU A 64 0.83 1.81 8.87
N LEU A 65 0.07 2.31 7.89
CA LEU A 65 -1.32 1.92 7.69
C LEU A 65 -1.45 0.45 7.27
N ALA A 66 -0.55 -0.05 6.42
CA ALA A 66 -0.53 -1.46 6.06
C ALA A 66 -0.18 -2.34 7.26
N ALA A 67 0.74 -1.92 8.14
CA ALA A 67 1.05 -2.63 9.37
C ALA A 67 -0.16 -2.68 10.32
N VAL A 68 -0.88 -1.56 10.48
CA VAL A 68 -2.11 -1.51 11.29
C VAL A 68 -3.19 -2.42 10.71
N ALA A 69 -3.45 -2.35 9.40
CA ALA A 69 -4.44 -3.20 8.71
C ALA A 69 -4.12 -4.70 8.83
N ARG A 70 -2.83 -5.03 8.98
CA ARG A 70 -2.33 -6.39 9.20
C ARG A 70 -2.41 -6.86 10.64
N GLY A 71 -2.77 -6.00 11.59
CA GLY A 71 -2.70 -6.29 13.02
C GLY A 71 -1.27 -6.32 13.56
N VAL A 72 -0.31 -5.73 12.83
CA VAL A 72 1.10 -5.56 13.23
C VAL A 72 1.40 -4.10 13.60
N GLY A 73 0.36 -3.28 13.76
CA GLY A 73 0.46 -1.97 14.39
C GLY A 73 1.03 -2.16 15.79
N ASN A 74 2.12 -1.47 16.11
CA ASN A 74 2.73 -1.59 17.43
C ASN A 74 1.67 -1.28 18.51
N PRO A 75 1.53 -2.11 19.55
CA PRO A 75 0.96 -1.68 20.81
C PRO A 75 2.02 -0.82 21.53
N ASP A 76 1.93 0.50 21.38
CA ASP A 76 2.50 1.47 22.34
C ASP A 76 1.72 2.80 22.21
#